data_AF-A0A5J4FWH4-F1
#
_entry.id   AF-A0A5J4FWH4-F1
#
_cell.length_a   1.000
_cell.length_b   1.000
_cell.length_c   1.000
_cell.angle_alpha   90.00
_cell.angle_beta   90.00
_cell.angle_gamma   90.00
#
_symmetry.space_group_name_H-M   'P 1'
#
loop_
_entity.id
_entity.type
_entity.pdbx_description
1 polymer ?
#
loop_
_entity_poly.entity_id
_entity_poly.type
_entity_poly.pdbx_seq_one_letter_code
_entity_poly.pdbx_strand_id
1 'polypeptide(L)'
;MKNLFKVIAVAALFIFGAQNAQAQSLSTTQDDRPEVVAKTKTSNLNDALQLTGDQQRAVFRAFTANEVSMRKSVSGKDMNNAEVKVKKTELDKTLNDAMKKTLTAEQYTKYLAMQKQ
;
A
#
# COMPACT_ATOMS: atom_id res chain seq x y z
N MET A 1 25.13 46.72 -17.60
CA MET A 1 25.88 45.50 -17.30
C MET A 1 25.29 44.84 -16.08
N LYS A 2 25.07 43.52 -16.18
CA LYS A 2 25.01 42.52 -15.10
C LYS A 2 23.67 42.30 -14.39
N ASN A 3 23.00 41.24 -14.88
CA ASN A 3 22.44 40.13 -14.09
C ASN A 3 21.10 40.43 -13.39
N LEU A 4 20.02 39.66 -13.51
CA LEU A 4 19.96 38.21 -13.69
C LEU A 4 18.50 37.85 -14.11
N PHE A 5 18.33 37.32 -15.32
CA PHE A 5 17.19 36.43 -15.58
C PHE A 5 17.28 35.26 -14.58
N LYS A 6 16.18 34.94 -13.89
CA LYS A 6 15.87 33.59 -13.39
C LYS A 6 14.42 33.55 -12.88
N VAL A 7 13.52 33.22 -13.81
CA VAL A 7 12.42 32.25 -13.67
C VAL A 7 12.01 31.95 -12.22
N ILE A 8 10.89 32.52 -11.78
CA ILE A 8 10.14 31.96 -10.64
C ILE A 8 8.99 31.16 -11.25
N ALA A 9 9.17 29.85 -11.18
CA ALA A 9 8.21 28.85 -11.58
C ALA A 9 6.88 29.01 -10.83
N VAL A 10 5.80 28.73 -11.56
CA VAL A 10 4.41 28.72 -11.13
C VAL A 10 4.24 27.90 -9.84
N ALA A 11 3.94 28.57 -8.73
CA ALA A 11 3.41 27.93 -7.55
C ALA A 11 1.93 27.61 -7.80
N ALA A 12 1.66 26.45 -8.41
CA ALA A 12 0.33 25.87 -8.40
C ALA A 12 0.00 25.46 -6.97
N LEU A 13 -0.69 26.33 -6.24
CA LEU A 13 -1.39 26.00 -5.00
C LEU A 13 -2.45 24.95 -5.35
N PHE A 14 -2.11 23.68 -5.24
CA PHE A 14 -3.08 22.58 -5.27
C PHE A 14 -3.87 22.59 -3.95
N ILE A 15 -4.81 23.53 -3.86
CA ILE A 15 -5.96 23.43 -2.95
C ILE A 15 -6.90 22.41 -3.60
N PHE A 16 -6.76 21.15 -3.24
CA PHE A 16 -7.83 20.17 -3.43
C PHE A 16 -8.14 19.53 -2.10
N GLY A 17 -9.27 19.96 -1.53
CA GLY A 17 -9.84 19.39 -0.33
C GLY A 17 -10.22 17.93 -0.58
N ALA A 18 -9.54 17.03 0.10
CA ALA A 18 -10.04 15.69 0.31
C ALA A 18 -11.20 15.78 1.33
N GLN A 19 -12.43 15.97 0.82
CA GLN A 19 -13.63 15.64 1.56
C GLN A 19 -13.62 14.13 1.78
N ASN A 20 -12.98 13.69 2.86
CA ASN A 20 -13.14 12.34 3.37
C ASN A 20 -14.59 12.21 3.84
N ALA A 21 -15.47 11.78 2.93
CA ALA A 21 -16.79 11.29 3.27
C ALA A 21 -16.59 9.99 4.07
N GLN A 22 -16.44 10.14 5.38
CA GLN A 22 -16.50 9.05 6.35
C GLN A 22 -17.94 8.53 6.32
N ALA A 23 -18.20 7.52 5.48
CA ALA A 23 -19.47 6.82 5.46
C ALA A 23 -19.62 6.05 6.78
N GLN A 24 -20.61 6.46 7.55
CA GLN A 24 -20.90 6.07 8.92
C GLN A 24 -21.31 4.58 9.04
N SER A 25 -20.46 3.81 9.73
CA SER A 25 -20.69 2.61 10.56
C SER A 25 -21.66 1.49 10.12
N LEU A 26 -21.12 0.28 9.92
CA LEU A 26 -21.81 -0.97 10.28
C LEU A 26 -21.01 -1.66 11.40
N SER A 27 -21.52 -1.52 12.62
CA SER A 27 -20.83 -1.92 13.85
C SER A 27 -20.74 -3.44 14.00
N THR A 28 -19.59 -3.88 14.52
CA THR A 28 -19.17 -5.24 14.93
C THR A 28 -18.72 -6.18 13.79
N THR A 29 -17.40 -6.43 13.71
CA THR A 29 -16.62 -7.30 12.76
C THR A 29 -16.21 -6.75 11.40
N GLN A 30 -16.46 -5.47 11.08
CA GLN A 30 -16.10 -4.91 9.77
C GLN A 30 -14.58 -4.68 9.59
N ASP A 31 -13.87 -4.33 10.67
CA ASP A 31 -12.45 -3.96 10.63
C ASP A 31 -11.49 -5.11 10.33
N ASP A 32 -11.93 -6.36 10.52
CA ASP A 32 -11.09 -7.54 10.40
C ASP A 32 -11.31 -8.31 9.10
N ARG A 33 -11.96 -7.69 8.12
CA ARG A 33 -12.12 -8.26 6.78
C ARG A 33 -10.84 -8.06 5.96
N PRO A 34 -10.41 -9.05 5.16
CA PRO A 34 -9.25 -8.90 4.27
C PRO A 34 -9.33 -7.68 3.37
N GLU A 35 -10.51 -7.35 2.87
CA GLU A 35 -10.71 -6.21 1.98
C GLU A 35 -10.58 -4.87 2.72
N VAL A 36 -11.02 -4.80 3.98
CA VAL A 36 -10.93 -3.55 4.76
C VAL A 36 -9.47 -3.26 5.11
N VAL A 37 -8.74 -4.28 5.59
CA VAL A 37 -7.30 -4.17 5.83
C VAL A 37 -6.55 -3.83 4.54
N ALA A 38 -6.87 -4.50 3.43
CA ALA A 38 -6.25 -4.24 2.14
C ALA A 38 -6.54 -2.81 1.65
N LYS A 39 -7.75 -2.29 1.83
CA LYS A 39 -8.13 -0.93 1.43
C LYS A 39 -7.32 0.10 2.21
N THR A 40 -7.17 -0.08 3.52
CA THR A 40 -6.32 0.78 4.36
C THR A 40 -4.87 0.74 3.92
N LYS A 41 -4.31 -0.45 3.67
CA LYS A 41 -2.93 -0.60 3.17
C LYS A 41 -2.74 0.05 1.80
N THR A 42 -3.69 -0.11 0.89
CA THR A 42 -3.66 0.56 -0.43
C THR A 42 -3.72 2.07 -0.30
N SER A 43 -4.57 2.61 0.58
CA SER A 43 -4.68 4.05 0.84
C SER A 43 -3.34 4.60 1.36
N ASN A 44 -2.77 3.98 2.38
CA ASN A 44 -1.48 4.39 2.94
C ASN A 44 -0.36 4.33 1.90
N LEU A 45 -0.34 3.29 1.06
CA LEU A 45 0.65 3.17 0.00
C LEU A 45 0.43 4.21 -1.11
N ASN A 46 -0.83 4.54 -1.41
CA ASN A 46 -1.17 5.60 -2.34
C ASN A 46 -0.70 6.97 -1.84
N ASP A 47 -0.91 7.28 -0.57
CA ASP A 47 -0.50 8.56 0.02
C ASP A 47 1.03 8.73 -0.02
N ALA A 48 1.77 7.63 0.12
CA ALA A 48 3.24 7.63 0.04
C ALA A 48 3.80 7.64 -1.39
N LEU A 49 3.16 6.94 -2.33
CA LEU A 49 3.72 6.65 -3.66
C LEU A 49 2.99 7.32 -4.82
N GLN A 50 1.86 7.97 -4.56
CA GLN A 50 0.96 8.58 -5.55
C GLN A 50 0.61 7.58 -6.66
N LEU A 51 -0.08 6.51 -6.29
CA LEU A 51 -0.40 5.42 -7.19
C LEU A 51 -1.44 5.87 -8.22
N THR A 52 -1.27 5.44 -9.48
CA THR A 52 -2.31 5.61 -10.49
C THR A 52 -3.53 4.75 -10.18
N GLY A 53 -4.69 5.04 -10.77
CA GLY A 53 -5.91 4.26 -10.54
C GLY A 53 -5.74 2.77 -10.87
N ASP A 54 -4.98 2.42 -11.91
CA ASP A 54 -4.66 1.03 -12.24
C ASP A 54 -3.75 0.37 -11.21
N GLN A 55 -2.73 1.11 -10.75
CA GLN A 55 -1.84 0.64 -9.70
C GLN A 55 -2.59 0.41 -8.40
N GLN A 56 -3.45 1.33 -7.98
CA GLN A 56 -4.29 1.17 -6.77
C GLN A 56 -5.15 -0.09 -6.85
N ARG A 57 -5.81 -0.35 -7.99
CA ARG A 57 -6.60 -1.57 -8.20
C ARG A 57 -5.75 -2.84 -8.10
N ALA A 58 -4.58 -2.85 -8.73
CA ALA A 58 -3.68 -4.00 -8.71
C ALA A 58 -3.10 -4.25 -7.30
N VAL A 59 -2.64 -3.20 -6.63
CA VAL A 59 -2.16 -3.22 -5.24
C VAL A 59 -3.25 -3.72 -4.29
N PHE A 60 -4.48 -3.22 -4.43
CA PHE A 60 -5.62 -3.65 -3.61
C PHE A 60 -5.91 -5.15 -3.76
N ARG A 61 -5.91 -5.66 -4.99
CA ARG A 61 -6.08 -7.11 -5.24
C ARG A 61 -4.94 -7.92 -4.63
N ALA A 62 -3.70 -7.45 -4.76
CA ALA A 62 -2.53 -8.12 -4.20
C ALA A 62 -2.57 -8.17 -2.66
N PHE A 63 -2.90 -7.05 -2.01
CA PHE A 63 -3.08 -7.03 -0.56
C PHE A 63 -4.25 -7.91 -0.11
N THR A 64 -5.39 -7.87 -0.80
CA THR A 64 -6.55 -8.71 -0.45
C THR A 64 -6.18 -10.21 -0.50
N ALA A 65 -5.52 -10.64 -1.59
CA ALA A 65 -5.07 -12.03 -1.73
C ALA A 65 -4.07 -12.43 -0.63
N ASN A 66 -3.14 -11.54 -0.29
CA ASN A 66 -2.18 -11.76 0.78
C ASN A 66 -2.87 -11.87 2.15
N GLU A 67 -3.78 -10.95 2.47
CA GLU A 67 -4.53 -10.93 3.72
C GLU A 67 -5.41 -12.17 3.91
N VAL A 68 -6.07 -12.64 2.84
CA VAL A 68 -6.81 -13.90 2.85
C VAL A 68 -5.88 -15.08 3.16
N SER A 69 -4.71 -15.12 2.51
CA SER A 69 -3.76 -16.22 2.65
C SER A 69 -3.08 -16.23 4.03
N MET A 70 -2.72 -15.04 4.53
CA MET A 70 -2.17 -14.86 5.88
C MET A 70 -3.16 -15.33 6.94
N ARG A 71 -4.46 -14.97 6.82
CA ARG A 71 -5.48 -15.46 7.76
C ARG A 71 -5.61 -16.98 7.77
N LYS A 72 -5.52 -17.64 6.61
CA LYS A 72 -5.62 -19.10 6.49
C LYS A 72 -4.39 -19.84 7.02
N SER A 73 -3.21 -19.27 6.78
CA SER A 73 -1.95 -20.01 6.91
C SER A 73 -1.07 -19.54 8.06
N VAL A 74 -1.30 -18.34 8.61
CA VAL A 74 -0.38 -17.69 9.54
C VAL A 74 -1.10 -17.10 10.76
N SER A 75 -2.16 -16.32 10.58
CA SER A 75 -2.85 -15.65 11.70
C SER A 75 -3.40 -16.66 12.71
N GLY A 76 -3.15 -16.43 14.00
CA GLY A 76 -3.57 -17.31 15.09
C GLY A 76 -2.79 -18.63 15.18
N LYS A 77 -1.78 -18.85 14.33
CA LYS A 77 -0.88 -20.01 14.41
C LYS A 77 0.44 -19.66 15.08
N ASP A 78 1.14 -20.68 15.56
CA ASP A 78 2.44 -20.51 16.19
C ASP A 78 3.49 -20.06 15.17
N MET A 79 3.97 -18.84 15.32
CA MET A 79 5.03 -18.25 14.51
C MET A 79 6.39 -18.91 14.71
N ASN A 80 6.58 -19.75 15.74
CA ASN A 80 7.79 -20.54 15.92
C ASN A 80 7.80 -21.84 15.11
N ASN A 81 6.63 -22.30 14.65
CA ASN A 81 6.51 -23.46 13.77
C ASN A 81 7.19 -23.17 12.41
N ALA A 82 8.06 -24.09 11.99
CA ALA A 82 8.81 -23.96 10.74
C ALA A 82 7.91 -23.82 9.51
N GLU A 83 6.81 -24.57 9.44
CA GLU A 83 5.86 -24.51 8.31
C GLU A 83 5.16 -23.16 8.23
N VAL A 84 4.78 -22.59 9.38
CA VAL A 84 4.14 -21.26 9.45
C VAL A 84 5.12 -20.17 9.01
N LYS A 85 6.39 -20.25 9.42
CA LYS A 85 7.45 -19.32 8.96
C LYS A 85 7.69 -19.40 7.46
N VAL A 86 7.77 -20.62 6.91
CA VAL A 86 7.91 -20.85 5.47
C VAL A 86 6.74 -20.25 4.72
N LYS A 87 5.50 -20.53 5.16
CA LYS A 87 4.29 -19.97 4.53
C LYS A 87 4.26 -18.46 4.57
N LYS A 88 4.61 -17.83 5.70
CA LYS A 88 4.71 -16.37 5.78
C LYS A 88 5.71 -15.83 4.75
N THR A 89 6.90 -16.42 4.69
CA THR A 89 7.96 -15.99 3.75
C THR A 89 7.52 -16.14 2.29
N GLU A 90 6.84 -17.23 1.93
CA GLU A 90 6.29 -17.44 0.59
C GLU A 90 5.24 -16.38 0.22
N LEU A 91 4.36 -16.02 1.16
CA LEU A 91 3.33 -15.01 0.97
C LEU A 91 3.95 -13.61 0.83
N ASP A 92 4.91 -13.26 1.70
CA ASP A 92 5.62 -11.98 1.64
C ASP A 92 6.38 -11.84 0.31
N LYS A 93 7.01 -12.91 -0.17
CA LYS A 93 7.65 -12.94 -1.49
C LYS A 93 6.63 -12.73 -2.62
N THR A 94 5.52 -13.45 -2.59
CA THR A 94 4.46 -13.34 -3.60
C THR A 94 3.91 -11.92 -3.67
N LEU A 95 3.67 -11.30 -2.52
CA LEU A 95 3.24 -9.92 -2.42
C LEU A 95 4.29 -8.96 -2.97
N ASN A 96 5.56 -9.14 -2.61
CA ASN A 96 6.65 -8.32 -3.09
C ASN A 96 6.81 -8.39 -4.62
N ASP A 97 6.72 -9.58 -5.21
CA ASP A 97 6.74 -9.79 -6.66
C ASP A 97 5.56 -9.09 -7.36
N ALA A 98 4.37 -9.11 -6.76
CA ALA A 98 3.21 -8.39 -7.27
C ALA A 98 3.41 -6.85 -7.22
N MET A 99 4.01 -6.33 -6.15
CA MET A 99 4.33 -4.91 -6.03
C MET A 99 5.38 -4.49 -7.06
N LYS A 100 6.44 -5.28 -7.24
CA LYS A 100 7.48 -5.00 -8.24
C LYS A 100 6.94 -4.93 -9.66
N LYS A 101 5.95 -5.75 -10.01
CA LYS A 101 5.29 -5.75 -11.34
C LYS A 101 4.34 -4.56 -11.53
N THR A 102 3.79 -4.03 -10.45
CA THR A 102 2.74 -3.00 -10.48
C THR A 102 3.31 -1.59 -10.37
N LEU A 103 4.33 -1.41 -9.53
CA LEU A 103 4.94 -0.12 -9.24
C LEU A 103 5.99 0.24 -10.28
N THR A 104 6.22 1.54 -10.47
CA THR A 104 7.41 2.00 -11.22
C THR A 104 8.68 1.68 -10.42
N ALA A 105 9.85 1.73 -11.07
CA ALA A 105 11.13 1.48 -10.40
C ALA A 105 11.36 2.41 -9.19
N GLU A 106 10.99 3.70 -9.32
CA GLU A 106 11.09 4.69 -8.25
C GLU A 106 10.12 4.39 -7.10
N GLN A 107 8.86 4.11 -7.41
CA GLN A 107 7.84 3.76 -6.43
C GLN A 107 8.21 2.46 -5.69
N TYR A 108 8.71 1.46 -6.40
CA TYR A 108 9.14 0.20 -5.83
C TYR A 108 10.36 0.37 -4.90
N THR A 109 11.30 1.24 -5.26
CA THR A 109 12.44 1.58 -4.39
C THR A 109 11.98 2.23 -3.09
N LYS A 110 11.04 3.19 -3.16
CA LYS A 110 10.42 3.79 -1.98
C LYS A 110 9.66 2.77 -1.14
N TYR A 111 8.90 1.89 -1.77
CA TYR A 111 8.21 0.79 -1.10
C TYR A 111 9.18 -0.11 -0.30
N LEU A 112 10.31 -0.51 -0.88
CA LEU A 112 11.32 -1.30 -0.17
C LEU A 112 11.94 -0.54 1.01
N ALA A 113 12.11 0.78 0.91
CA ALA A 113 12.60 1.59 2.02
C ALA A 113 11.61 1.63 3.19
N MET A 114 10.30 1.66 2.90
CA MET A 114 9.23 1.63 3.92
C MET A 114 9.14 0.28 4.64
N GLN A 115 9.60 -0.82 4.04
CA GLN A 115 9.59 -2.15 4.68
C GLN A 115 10.73 -2.40 5.66
N LYS A 116 11.79 -1.59 5.61
CA LYS A 116 12.99 -1.76 6.44
C LYS A 116 12.93 -0.99 7.76
N GLN A 117 11.87 -0.19 7.95
CA GLN A 117 11.59 0.56 9.18
C GLN A 117 10.74 -0.28 10.13
#